data_AF-A0AAV2BPT8-F1
#
_entry.id   AF-A0AAV2BPT8-F1
#
_cell.length_a   1.000
_cell.length_b   1.000
_cell.length_c   1.000
_cell.angle_alpha   90.00
_cell.angle_beta   90.00
_cell.angle_gamma   90.00
#
_symmetry.space_group_name_H-M   'P 1'
#
loop_
_entity.id
_entity.type
_entity.pdbx_description
1 polymer ?
#
loop_
_entity_poly.entity_id
_entity_poly.type
_entity_poly.pdbx_seq_one_letter_code
_entity_poly.pdbx_strand_id
1 'polypeptide(L)' 'MNIVVGQTTCRKDEYEYANTDECDLETGISAFKMCVVVVFREPEGDHRLMGSGCRLAEKDEVEGI' A
#
# COMPACT_ATOMS: atom_id res chain seq x y z
N MET A 1 6.14 3.81 -9.78
CA MET A 1 6.21 2.39 -9.33
C MET A 1 4.78 1.88 -9.21
N ASN A 2 4.53 0.66 -9.66
CA ASN A 2 3.24 -0.01 -9.49
C ASN A 2 3.35 -0.96 -8.30
N ILE A 3 2.46 -0.84 -7.34
CA ILE A 3 2.42 -1.68 -6.14
C ILE A 3 1.00 -2.15 -5.88
N VAL A 4 0.86 -3.36 -5.38
CA VAL A 4 -0.40 -3.84 -4.83
C VAL A 4 -0.39 -3.58 -3.33
N VAL A 5 -1.45 -2.97 -2.83
CA VAL A 5 -1.64 -2.70 -1.40
C VAL A 5 -2.90 -3.41 -0.93
N GLY A 6 -2.83 -4.05 0.23
CA GLY A 6 -3.97 -4.67 0.90
C GLY A 6 -4.45 -3.83 2.07
N GLN A 7 -5.76 -3.77 2.27
CA GLN A 7 -6.35 -3.23 3.49
C GLN A 7 -6.02 -4.16 4.65
N THR A 8 -5.52 -3.58 5.74
CA THR A 8 -5.23 -4.30 6.98
C THR A 8 -6.43 -4.29 7.92
N THR A 9 -6.47 -5.22 8.87
CA THR A 9 -7.48 -5.26 9.95
C THR A 9 -7.29 -4.16 10.99
N CYS A 10 -6.08 -3.59 11.10
CA CYS A 10 -5.75 -2.52 12.04
C CYS A 10 -6.43 -1.19 11.71
N ARG A 11 -6.78 -0.43 12.77
CA ARG A 11 -7.26 0.95 12.66
C ARG A 11 -6.12 1.95 12.75
N LYS A 12 -6.32 3.14 12.18
CA LYS A 12 -5.29 4.18 12.10
C LYS A 12 -4.79 4.71 13.45
N ASP A 13 -5.58 4.56 14.50
CA ASP A 13 -5.30 4.99 15.87
C ASP A 13 -4.60 3.91 16.70
N GLU A 14 -4.42 2.69 16.16
CA GLU A 14 -3.89 1.53 16.90
C GLU A 14 -2.38 1.37 16.77
N TYR A 15 -1.70 2.14 15.90
CA TYR A 15 -0.26 2.02 15.67
C TYR A 15 0.49 3.35 15.62
N GLU A 16 1.70 3.37 16.18
CA GLU A 16 2.63 4.48 16.05
C GLU A 16 3.47 4.32 14.77
N TYR A 17 3.77 5.43 14.08
CA TYR A 17 4.65 5.48 12.91
C TYR A 17 4.24 4.64 11.69
N ALA A 18 2.97 4.27 11.57
CA ALA A 18 2.47 3.49 10.42
C ALA A 18 3.15 2.11 10.23
N ASN A 19 3.67 1.51 11.31
CA ASN A 19 4.12 0.12 11.25
C ASN A 19 2.90 -0.81 11.19
N THR A 20 2.74 -1.47 10.04
CA THR A 20 1.64 -2.40 9.78
C THR A 20 2.12 -3.85 9.68
N ASP A 21 3.36 -4.15 10.07
CA ASP A 21 3.94 -5.49 9.94
C ASP A 21 3.22 -6.54 10.80
N GLU A 22 2.61 -6.10 11.91
CA GLU A 22 1.83 -6.96 12.82
C GLU A 22 0.33 -6.99 12.45
N CYS A 23 -0.07 -6.31 11.37
CA CYS A 23 -1.46 -6.21 10.96
C CYS A 23 -1.79 -7.24 9.89
N ASP A 24 -2.75 -8.11 10.17
CA ASP A 24 -3.29 -9.04 9.19
C ASP A 24 -3.98 -8.28 8.04
N LEU A 25 -3.93 -8.86 6.83
CA LEU A 25 -4.70 -8.36 5.69
C LEU A 25 -6.15 -8.80 5.77
N GLU A 26 -7.07 -7.92 5.37
CA GLU A 26 -8.46 -8.30 5.16
C GLU A 26 -8.57 -9.29 3.98
N THR A 27 -9.47 -10.26 4.12
CA THR A 27 -9.67 -11.30 3.12
C THR A 27 -10.55 -10.81 1.97
N GLY A 28 -10.22 -11.27 0.75
CA GLY A 28 -11.04 -11.07 -0.44
C GLY A 28 -10.51 -9.95 -1.35
N ILE A 29 -10.74 -10.11 -2.65
CA ILE A 29 -10.13 -9.24 -3.68
C ILE A 29 -10.49 -7.76 -3.53
N SER A 30 -11.65 -7.44 -2.97
CA SER A 30 -12.09 -6.06 -2.72
C SER A 30 -11.24 -5.31 -1.69
N ALA A 31 -10.47 -6.03 -0.87
CA ALA A 31 -9.53 -5.45 0.08
C ALA A 31 -8.22 -5.00 -0.58
N PHE A 32 -7.98 -5.35 -1.85
CA PHE A 32 -6.73 -5.07 -2.55
C PHE A 32 -6.90 -3.98 -3.62
N LYS A 33 -5.88 -3.14 -3.73
CA LYS A 33 -5.80 -2.07 -4.74
C LYS A 33 -4.45 -2.09 -5.44
N MET A 34 -4.48 -1.88 -6.75
CA MET A 34 -3.28 -1.58 -7.53
C MET A 34 -3.07 -0.07 -7.54
N CYS A 35 -1.93 0.37 -7.02
CA CYS A 35 -1.57 1.77 -6.90
C CYS A 35 -0.34 2.11 -7.75
N VAL A 36 -0.42 3.24 -8.45
CA VAL A 36 0.72 3.89 -9.09
C VAL A 36 1.20 4.98 -8.15
N VAL A 37 2.46 4.89 -7.72
CA VAL A 37 3.10 5.89 -6.87
C VAL A 37 4.29 6.52 -7.57
N VAL A 38 4.41 7.84 -7.44
CA VAL A 38 5.55 8.62 -7.91
C VAL A 38 6.26 9.16 -6.68
N VAL A 39 7.47 8.66 -6.44
CA VAL A 39 8.31 9.08 -5.32
C VAL A 39 9.52 9.79 -5.90
N PHE A 40 9.79 11.00 -5.42
CA PHE A 40 11.02 11.70 -5.69
C PHE A 40 12.02 11.40 -4.58
N ARG A 41 13.22 10.99 -4.96
CA ARG A 41 14.33 10.80 -4.03
C ARG A 41 15.23 12.02 -4.11
N GLU A 42 15.39 12.70 -2.98
CA GLU A 42 16.25 13.86 -2.87
C GLU A 42 17.73 13.44 -2.82
N PRO A 43 18.68 14.31 -3.21
CA PRO A 43 20.11 13.99 -3.17
C PRO A 43 20.63 13.59 -1.78
N GLU A 44 19.99 14.11 -0.72
CA GLU A 44 20.32 13.84 0.68
C GLU A 44 19.83 12.47 1.17
N GLY A 45 19.05 11.76 0.34
CA GLY A 45 18.53 10.42 0.63
C GLY A 45 17.07 10.41 1.09
N ASP A 46 16.48 11.56 1.35
CA ASP A 46 15.07 11.69 1.70
C ASP A 46 14.14 11.35 0.53
N HIS A 47 12.93 10.90 0.88
CA HIS A 47 11.93 10.48 -0.09
C HIS A 47 10.65 11.31 0.08
N ARG A 48 10.13 11.82 -1.02
CA ARG A 48 8.86 12.57 -1.03
C ARG A 48 7.87 11.95 -2.00
N LEU A 49 6.65 11.70 -1.52
CA LEU A 49 5.55 11.29 -2.38
C LEU A 49 5.09 12.48 -3.22
N MET A 50 5.22 12.37 -4.54
CA MET A 50 4.84 13.41 -5.49
C MET A 50 3.42 13.21 -6.04
N GLY A 51 2.94 11.96 -6.02
CA GLY A 51 1.59 11.63 -6.45
C GLY A 51 1.28 10.15 -6.26
N SER A 52 0.01 9.86 -6.05
CA SER A 52 -0.51 8.49 -6.00
C SER A 52 -1.89 8.42 -6.65
N GLY A 53 -2.17 7.27 -7.26
CA GLY A 53 -3.49 6.94 -7.80
C GLY A 53 -3.71 5.44 -7.68
N CYS A 54 -4.90 5.02 -7.27
CA CYS A 54 -5.21 3.61 -7.02
C CYS A 54 -6.51 3.19 -7.70
N ARG A 55 -6.54 1.95 -8.19
CA ARG A 55 -7.75 1.25 -8.66
C ARG A 55 -7.93 -0.06 -7.89
N LEU A 56 -9.12 -0.64 -7.96
CA LEU A 56 -9.31 -2.02 -7.48
C LEU A 56 -8.33 -2.95 -8.20
N ALA A 57 -7.71 -3.85 -7.45
CA ALA A 57 -6.79 -4.85 -8.02
C ALA A 57 -7.59 -5.92 -8.79
N GLU A 58 -6.99 -6.41 -9.86
CA GLU A 58 -7.48 -7.58 -10.60
C GLU A 58 -6.98 -8.88 -9.94
N LYS A 59 -7.66 -10.00 -10.21
CA LYS A 59 -7.39 -11.28 -9.54
C LYS A 59 -5.94 -11.71 -9.76
N ASP A 60 -5.47 -11.58 -11.00
CA ASP A 60 -4.13 -11.92 -11.44
C ASP A 60 -3.05 -11.05 -10.78
N GLU A 61 -3.40 -9.85 -10.29
CA GLU A 61 -2.47 -8.96 -9.58
C GLU A 61 -2.29 -9.35 -8.10
N VAL A 62 -3.24 -10.11 -7.54
CA VAL A 62 -3.25 -10.55 -6.13
C VAL A 62 -2.81 -12.01 -5.99
N GLU A 63 -2.90 -12.81 -7.06
CA GLU A 63 -2.44 -14.21 -7.08
C GLU A 63 -0.91 -14.28 -6.87
N GLY A 64 -0.48 -14.44 -5.61
CA GLY A 64 0.92 -14.57 -5.22
C GLY A 64 1.38 -13.67 -4.07
N ILE A 65 0.48 -12.83 -3.53
CA ILE A 65 0.65 -12.11 -2.25
C ILE A 65 0.23 -13.02 -1.11
#